data_AF-A0A2D4NCA3-F1
#
_entry.id   AF-A0A2D4NCA3-F1
#
_cell.length_a   1.000
_cell.length_b   1.000
_cell.length_c   1.000
_cell.angle_alpha   90.00
_cell.angle_beta   90.00
_cell.angle_gamma   90.00
#
_symmetry.space_group_name_H-M   'P 1'
#
loop_
_entity.id
_entity.type
_entity.pdbx_description
1 polymer ?
#
loop_
_entity_poly.entity_id
_entity_poly.type
_entity_poly.pdbx_seq_one_letter_code
_entity_poly.pdbx_strand_id
1 'polypeptide(L)'
;KEYLDGVVALSAFIDDVKRKIHAHLEVSFLNVKLFVQEMEDIKQKALIMESQYKMITRTAQVVTKEISQEEVNEMLARMQRIKGQLSKVKETCPVVLFDSQELLPHLEELEKQITHFHESLDKINEIISVLDPEAQPAHVFKQQHQDLVAYQENCKKALLLIERNSQIITKILASSKVLN
;
A
#
# COMPACT_ATOMS: atom_id res chain seq x y z
N LYS A 1 -33.50 18.01 -7.24
CA LYS A 1 -32.66 17.13 -8.10
C LYS A 1 -31.17 17.28 -7.77
N GLU A 2 -30.61 18.48 -7.88
CA GLU A 2 -29.19 18.77 -7.57
C GLU A 2 -28.73 18.35 -6.16
N TYR A 3 -29.55 18.57 -5.13
CA TYR A 3 -29.25 18.09 -3.76
C TYR A 3 -29.08 16.56 -3.71
N LEU A 4 -30.02 15.82 -4.29
CA LEU A 4 -30.04 14.36 -4.26
C LEU A 4 -28.85 13.79 -5.06
N ASP A 5 -28.58 14.34 -6.24
CA ASP A 5 -27.46 13.91 -7.09
C ASP A 5 -26.11 14.12 -6.37
N GLY A 6 -25.96 15.28 -5.71
CA GLY A 6 -24.76 15.58 -4.93
C GLY A 6 -24.58 14.66 -3.72
N VAL A 7 -25.67 14.36 -3.01
CA VAL A 7 -25.67 13.42 -1.89
C VAL A 7 -25.30 12.01 -2.34
N VAL A 8 -25.83 11.54 -3.48
CA VAL A 8 -25.49 10.24 -4.06
C VAL A 8 -23.99 10.17 -4.40
N ALA A 9 -23.44 11.23 -5.01
CA ALA A 9 -22.02 11.29 -5.33
C ALA A 9 -21.12 11.22 -4.08
N LEU A 10 -21.47 11.96 -3.02
CA LEU A 10 -20.72 11.94 -1.75
C LEU A 10 -20.79 10.58 -1.06
N SER A 11 -21.97 9.96 -1.01
CA SER A 11 -22.14 8.63 -0.44
C SER A 11 -21.36 7.57 -1.22
N ALA A 12 -21.45 7.59 -2.56
CA ALA A 12 -20.70 6.67 -3.41
C ALA A 12 -19.18 6.80 -3.23
N PHE A 13 -18.67 8.03 -3.10
CA PHE A 13 -17.26 8.25 -2.80
C PHE A 13 -16.86 7.68 -1.44
N ILE A 14 -17.62 7.97 -0.39
CA ILE A 14 -17.32 7.48 0.97
C ILE A 14 -17.32 5.95 1.01
N ASP A 15 -18.31 5.31 0.37
CA ASP A 15 -18.42 3.86 0.34
C ASP A 15 -17.29 3.22 -0.49
N ASP A 16 -16.87 3.87 -1.58
CA ASP A 16 -15.71 3.45 -2.37
C ASP A 16 -14.42 3.49 -1.56
N VAL A 17 -14.15 4.60 -0.88
CA VAL A 17 -12.97 4.75 -0.02
C VAL A 17 -12.95 3.70 1.09
N LYS A 18 -14.08 3.47 1.76
CA LYS A 18 -14.18 2.41 2.77
C LYS A 18 -13.86 1.05 2.18
N ARG A 19 -14.42 0.71 1.03
CA ARG A 19 -14.18 -0.58 0.39
C ARG A 19 -12.69 -0.77 0.10
N LYS A 20 -12.01 0.26 -0.40
CA LYS A 20 -10.58 0.22 -0.73
C LYS A 20 -9.70 0.10 0.51
N ILE A 21 -10.01 0.85 1.57
CA ILE A 21 -9.25 0.80 2.82
C ILE A 21 -9.39 -0.55 3.53
N HIS A 22 -10.55 -1.22 3.43
CA HIS A 22 -10.79 -2.53 4.07
C HIS A 22 -10.58 -3.71 3.11
N ALA A 23 -10.12 -3.47 1.89
CA ALA A 23 -9.79 -4.54 0.95
C ALA A 23 -8.52 -5.24 1.44
N HIS A 24 -8.48 -6.57 1.32
CA HIS A 24 -7.26 -7.31 1.62
C HIS A 24 -6.18 -6.95 0.59
N LEU A 25 -5.06 -6.43 1.07
CA LEU A 25 -3.90 -6.07 0.25
C LEU A 25 -2.83 -7.14 0.38
N GLU A 26 -2.50 -7.80 -0.73
CA GLU A 26 -1.31 -8.65 -0.77
C GLU A 26 -0.06 -7.77 -0.68
N VAL A 27 0.74 -7.98 0.36
CA VAL A 27 1.87 -7.12 0.71
C VAL A 27 3.08 -7.45 -0.18
N SER A 28 3.17 -6.80 -1.33
CA SER A 28 4.33 -6.78 -2.23
C SER A 28 4.70 -5.33 -2.59
N PHE A 29 5.92 -5.09 -3.07
CA PHE A 29 6.35 -3.74 -3.44
C PHE A 29 5.41 -3.12 -4.47
N LEU A 30 5.07 -3.87 -5.52
CA LEU A 30 4.19 -3.37 -6.58
C LEU A 30 2.78 -3.07 -6.07
N ASN A 31 2.19 -3.98 -5.30
CA ASN A 31 0.82 -3.81 -4.80
C ASN A 31 0.72 -2.64 -3.83
N VAL A 32 1.67 -2.51 -2.89
CA VAL A 32 1.70 -1.39 -1.95
C VAL A 32 1.95 -0.07 -2.68
N LYS A 33 2.80 -0.06 -3.72
CA LYS A 33 3.03 1.14 -4.55
C LYS A 33 1.77 1.59 -5.29
N LEU A 34 1.02 0.66 -5.87
CA LEU A 34 -0.27 0.95 -6.51
C LEU A 34 -1.30 1.45 -5.49
N PHE A 35 -1.34 0.84 -4.31
CA PHE A 35 -2.21 1.25 -3.23
C PHE A 35 -1.89 2.67 -2.72
N VAL A 36 -0.60 3.02 -2.57
CA VAL A 36 -0.16 4.38 -2.22
C VAL A 36 -0.65 5.40 -3.26
N GLN A 37 -0.51 5.09 -4.55
CA GLN A 37 -1.01 5.96 -5.62
C GLN A 37 -2.53 6.13 -5.54
N GLU A 38 -3.26 5.05 -5.31
CA GLU A 38 -4.72 5.08 -5.16
C GLU A 38 -5.14 5.91 -3.93
N MET A 39 -4.43 5.80 -2.81
CA MET A 39 -4.68 6.61 -1.61
C MET A 39 -4.38 8.10 -1.85
N GLU A 40 -3.35 8.42 -2.62
CA GLU A 40 -3.08 9.80 -3.06
C GLU A 40 -4.21 10.36 -3.92
N ASP A 41 -4.73 9.58 -4.87
CA ASP A 41 -5.86 9.98 -5.70
C ASP A 41 -7.13 10.18 -4.85
N ILE A 42 -7.36 9.32 -3.86
CA ILE A 42 -8.45 9.48 -2.88
C ILE A 42 -8.25 10.76 -2.06
N LYS A 43 -7.03 11.06 -1.61
CA LYS A 43 -6.72 12.27 -0.85
C LYS A 43 -7.08 13.52 -1.65
N GLN A 44 -6.70 13.57 -2.93
CA GLN A 44 -7.06 14.69 -3.82
C GLN A 44 -8.58 14.76 -4.05
N LYS A 45 -9.22 13.62 -4.34
CA LYS A 45 -10.67 13.55 -4.55
C LYS A 45 -11.46 13.93 -3.30
N ALA A 46 -10.95 13.64 -2.11
CA ALA A 46 -11.56 14.04 -0.84
C ALA A 46 -11.67 15.56 -0.73
N LEU A 47 -10.65 16.32 -1.15
CA LEU A 47 -10.69 17.80 -1.18
C LEU A 47 -11.78 18.32 -2.12
N ILE A 48 -11.94 17.68 -3.29
CA ILE A 48 -13.02 18.00 -4.23
C ILE A 48 -14.38 17.72 -3.58
N MET A 49 -14.54 16.55 -2.94
CA MET A 49 -15.77 16.16 -2.27
C MET A 49 -16.11 17.07 -1.07
N GLU A 50 -15.13 17.65 -0.38
CA GLU A 50 -15.38 18.68 0.64
C GLU A 50 -15.98 19.95 0.05
N SER A 51 -15.47 20.40 -1.08
CA SER A 51 -16.03 21.55 -1.79
C SER A 51 -17.47 21.27 -2.23
N GLN A 52 -17.73 20.05 -2.72
CA GLN A 52 -19.06 19.60 -3.12
C GLN A 52 -20.01 19.53 -1.92
N TYR A 53 -19.57 19.01 -0.77
CA TYR A 53 -20.36 19.00 0.47
C TYR A 53 -20.78 20.41 0.90
N LYS A 54 -19.88 21.40 0.79
CA LYS A 54 -20.20 22.80 1.10
C LYS A 54 -21.27 23.36 0.15
N MET A 55 -21.19 23.04 -1.14
CA MET A 55 -22.19 23.45 -2.12
C MET A 55 -23.55 22.80 -1.85
N ILE A 56 -23.59 21.49 -1.61
CA ILE A 56 -24.82 20.76 -1.29
C ILE A 56 -25.45 21.29 0.00
N THR A 57 -24.64 21.66 1.00
CA THR A 57 -25.15 22.27 2.25
C THR A 57 -25.89 23.58 1.96
N ARG A 58 -25.39 24.42 1.05
CA ARG A 58 -26.08 25.65 0.64
C ARG A 58 -27.37 25.35 -0.10
N THR A 59 -27.35 24.38 -1.03
CA THR A 59 -28.56 23.95 -1.75
C THR A 59 -29.61 23.38 -0.79
N ALA A 60 -29.19 22.58 0.19
CA ALA A 60 -30.07 22.03 1.22
C ALA A 60 -30.78 23.14 2.02
N GLN A 61 -30.07 24.21 2.41
CA GLN A 61 -30.67 25.36 3.11
C GLN A 61 -31.73 26.11 2.30
N VAL A 62 -31.64 26.08 0.97
CA VAL A 62 -32.68 26.65 0.10
C VAL A 62 -33.88 25.70 0.06
N VAL A 63 -33.63 24.41 -0.19
CA VAL A 63 -34.66 23.37 -0.31
C VAL A 63 -35.43 23.17 1.01
N THR A 64 -34.81 23.38 2.17
CA THR A 64 -35.51 23.28 3.48
C THR A 64 -36.72 24.20 3.60
N LYS A 65 -36.79 25.28 2.80
CA LYS A 65 -37.90 26.25 2.84
C LYS A 65 -39.13 25.77 2.06
N GLU A 66 -38.98 24.70 1.27
CA GLU A 66 -39.96 24.22 0.30
C GLU A 66 -40.56 22.86 0.68
N ILE A 67 -40.07 22.24 1.77
CA ILE A 67 -40.41 20.87 2.19
C ILE A 67 -40.95 20.85 3.62
N SER A 68 -41.54 19.72 4.04
CA SER A 68 -42.07 19.54 5.39
C SER A 68 -40.97 19.47 6.45
N GLN A 69 -41.31 19.77 7.71
CA GLN A 69 -40.35 19.74 8.83
C GLN A 69 -39.73 18.34 9.05
N GLU A 70 -40.48 17.27 8.74
CA GLU A 70 -39.99 15.90 8.83
C GLU A 70 -38.90 15.62 7.78
N GLU A 71 -39.15 16.03 6.54
CA GLU A 71 -38.16 15.93 5.45
C GLU A 71 -36.92 16.81 5.70
N VAL A 72 -37.10 18.00 6.32
CA VAL A 72 -35.98 18.85 6.78
C VAL A 72 -35.11 18.08 7.78
N ASN A 73 -35.72 17.45 8.78
CA ASN A 73 -34.99 16.72 9.82
C ASN A 73 -34.22 15.54 9.23
N GLU A 74 -34.83 14.78 8.32
CA GLU A 74 -34.16 13.67 7.63
C GLU A 74 -32.96 14.17 6.79
N MET A 75 -33.16 15.25 6.04
CA MET A 75 -32.10 15.85 5.23
C MET A 75 -30.91 16.32 6.09
N LEU A 76 -31.16 17.00 7.20
CA LEU A 76 -30.12 17.45 8.12
C LEU A 76 -29.38 16.27 8.75
N ALA A 77 -30.09 15.23 9.18
CA ALA A 77 -29.49 14.02 9.72
C ALA A 77 -28.58 13.33 8.70
N ARG A 78 -29.03 13.24 7.43
CA ARG A 78 -28.23 12.68 6.33
C ARG A 78 -26.97 13.49 6.06
N MET A 79 -27.07 14.82 6.03
CA MET A 79 -25.94 15.71 5.83
C MET A 79 -24.92 15.60 6.98
N GLN A 80 -25.36 15.55 8.23
CA GLN A 80 -24.48 15.34 9.37
C GLN A 80 -23.75 13.99 9.31
N ARG A 81 -24.46 12.92 8.91
CA ARG A 81 -23.84 11.60 8.72
C ARG A 81 -22.75 11.66 7.66
N ILE A 82 -23.03 12.25 6.50
CA ILE A 82 -22.05 12.40 5.41
C ILE A 82 -20.84 13.19 5.86
N LYS A 83 -21.04 14.32 6.58
CA LYS A 83 -19.96 15.12 7.14
C LYS A 83 -19.05 14.29 8.05
N GLY A 84 -19.63 13.55 8.99
CA GLY A 84 -18.87 12.72 9.92
C GLY A 84 -18.05 11.64 9.21
N GLN A 85 -18.63 11.00 8.20
CA GLN A 85 -17.91 9.99 7.40
C GLN A 85 -16.80 10.61 6.54
N LEU A 86 -17.02 11.79 5.95
CA LEU A 86 -16.01 12.50 5.19
C LEU A 86 -14.84 12.96 6.07
N SER A 87 -15.11 13.44 7.29
CA SER A 87 -14.08 13.73 8.29
C SER A 87 -13.26 12.49 8.64
N LYS A 88 -13.91 11.34 8.84
CA LYS A 88 -13.22 10.07 9.10
C LYS A 88 -12.29 9.67 7.95
N VAL A 89 -12.72 9.86 6.70
CA VAL A 89 -11.87 9.63 5.52
C VAL A 89 -10.63 10.52 5.56
N LYS A 90 -10.78 11.81 5.91
CA LYS A 90 -9.65 12.75 6.02
C LYS A 90 -8.67 12.44 7.14
N GLU A 91 -9.14 11.81 8.21
CA GLU A 91 -8.28 11.40 9.33
C GLU A 91 -7.59 10.06 9.02
N THR A 92 -8.30 9.13 8.37
CA THR A 92 -7.79 7.78 8.11
C THR A 92 -6.81 7.74 6.93
N CYS A 93 -7.12 8.45 5.83
CA CYS A 93 -6.34 8.38 4.60
C CYS A 93 -4.86 8.79 4.79
N PRO A 94 -4.50 9.86 5.53
CA PRO A 94 -3.11 10.22 5.77
C PRO A 94 -2.34 9.16 6.58
N VAL A 95 -2.99 8.52 7.55
CA VAL A 95 -2.37 7.48 8.38
C VAL A 95 -2.08 6.24 7.53
N VAL A 96 -3.06 5.80 6.74
CA VAL A 96 -2.90 4.66 5.80
C VAL A 96 -1.79 4.92 4.80
N LEU A 97 -1.78 6.13 4.23
CA LEU A 97 -0.79 6.55 3.27
C LEU A 97 0.61 6.56 3.89
N PHE A 98 0.77 7.09 5.10
CA PHE A 98 2.03 7.11 5.82
C PHE A 98 2.55 5.68 6.09
N ASP A 99 1.72 4.82 6.68
CA ASP A 99 2.10 3.42 6.97
C ASP A 99 2.50 2.67 5.69
N SER A 100 1.76 2.90 4.59
CA SER A 100 2.04 2.26 3.30
C SER A 100 3.32 2.79 2.66
N GLN A 101 3.62 4.08 2.82
CA GLN A 101 4.87 4.69 2.32
C GLN A 101 6.09 4.19 3.10
N GLU A 102 5.97 4.00 4.41
CA GLU A 102 7.02 3.42 5.25
C GLU A 102 7.35 1.97 4.85
N LEU A 103 6.38 1.21 4.33
CA LEU A 103 6.61 -0.17 3.85
C LEU A 103 7.43 -0.24 2.56
N LEU A 104 7.27 0.73 1.66
CA LEU A 104 7.88 0.70 0.32
C LEU A 104 9.39 0.43 0.30
N PRO A 105 10.25 1.18 1.03
CA PRO A 105 11.70 0.95 0.99
C PRO A 105 12.08 -0.44 1.52
N HIS A 106 11.33 -0.98 2.49
CA HIS A 106 11.60 -2.30 3.05
C HIS A 106 11.17 -3.42 2.11
N LEU A 107 10.06 -3.25 1.40
CA LEU A 107 9.61 -4.20 0.39
C LEU A 107 10.53 -4.20 -0.83
N GLU A 108 10.95 -3.01 -1.30
CA GLU A 108 11.91 -2.88 -2.39
C GLU A 108 13.23 -3.57 -2.06
N GLU A 109 13.77 -3.31 -0.87
CA GLU A 109 15.02 -3.94 -0.44
C GLU A 109 14.85 -5.45 -0.22
N LEU A 110 13.71 -5.90 0.34
CA LEU A 110 13.42 -7.32 0.50
C LEU A 110 13.43 -8.05 -0.85
N GLU A 111 12.68 -7.56 -1.84
CA GLU A 111 12.58 -8.16 -3.18
C GLU A 111 13.95 -8.15 -3.91
N LYS A 112 14.71 -7.06 -3.75
CA LYS A 112 16.07 -6.95 -4.28
C LYS A 112 17.01 -7.98 -3.66
N GLN A 113 16.96 -8.17 -2.34
CA GLN A 113 17.83 -9.14 -1.66
C GLN A 113 17.43 -10.58 -1.97
N ILE A 114 16.13 -10.87 -2.14
CA ILE A 114 15.65 -12.16 -2.65
C ILE A 114 16.22 -12.44 -4.04
N THR A 115 16.16 -11.45 -4.94
CA THR A 115 16.73 -11.57 -6.29
C THR A 115 18.23 -11.84 -6.23
N HIS A 116 18.97 -11.05 -5.45
CA HIS A 116 20.41 -11.20 -5.28
C HIS A 116 20.82 -12.57 -4.68
N PHE A 117 20.01 -13.08 -3.76
CA PHE A 117 20.18 -14.42 -3.20
C PHE A 117 20.06 -15.49 -4.29
N HIS A 118 19.02 -15.42 -5.13
CA HIS A 118 18.82 -16.36 -6.22
C HIS A 118 19.92 -16.29 -7.27
N GLU A 119 20.33 -15.07 -7.68
CA GLU A 119 21.44 -14.89 -8.62
C GLU A 119 22.75 -15.50 -8.09
N SER A 120 23.06 -15.30 -6.81
CA SER A 120 24.25 -15.87 -6.17
C SER A 120 24.15 -17.39 -6.05
N LEU A 121 22.97 -17.92 -5.75
CA LEU A 121 22.71 -19.35 -5.68
C LEU A 121 22.84 -20.02 -7.06
N ASP A 122 22.36 -19.39 -8.12
CA ASP A 122 22.51 -19.89 -9.49
C ASP A 122 23.99 -19.97 -9.89
N LYS A 123 24.80 -18.97 -9.50
CA LYS A 123 26.25 -18.99 -9.70
C LYS A 123 26.94 -20.13 -8.94
N ILE A 124 26.51 -20.41 -7.71
CA ILE A 124 26.99 -21.57 -6.95
C ILE A 124 26.66 -22.88 -7.69
N ASN A 125 25.41 -23.02 -8.16
CA ASN A 125 24.97 -24.21 -8.87
C ASN A 125 25.71 -24.41 -10.20
N GLU A 126 25.97 -23.33 -10.94
CA GLU A 126 26.77 -23.33 -12.17
C GLU A 126 28.20 -23.84 -11.89
N ILE A 127 28.85 -23.29 -10.86
CA ILE A 127 30.22 -23.69 -10.47
C ILE A 127 30.26 -25.17 -10.07
N ILE A 128 29.33 -25.61 -9.20
CA ILE A 128 29.29 -27.00 -8.71
C ILE A 128 29.01 -27.99 -9.85
N SER A 129 28.15 -27.64 -10.80
CA SER A 129 27.78 -28.52 -11.93
C SER A 129 28.93 -28.74 -12.92
N VAL A 130 29.89 -27.81 -12.98
CA VAL A 130 31.04 -27.84 -13.91
C VAL A 130 32.32 -28.36 -13.21
N LEU A 131 32.27 -28.54 -11.89
CA LEU A 131 33.39 -28.98 -11.07
C LEU A 131 33.67 -30.48 -11.28
N ASP A 132 34.31 -30.83 -12.40
CA ASP A 132 35.01 -32.11 -12.57
C ASP A 132 36.48 -31.93 -12.13
N PRO A 133 36.87 -32.40 -10.93
CA PRO A 133 38.21 -32.17 -10.39
C PRO A 133 39.32 -32.83 -11.22
N GLU A 134 38.99 -33.86 -12.01
CA GLU A 134 39.97 -34.65 -12.77
C GLU A 134 40.21 -34.11 -14.18
N ALA A 135 39.27 -33.30 -14.72
CA ALA A 135 39.33 -32.75 -16.07
C ALA A 135 39.75 -31.27 -16.15
N GLN A 136 39.82 -30.55 -15.02
CA GLN A 136 40.04 -29.10 -14.97
C GLN A 136 41.50 -28.72 -14.67
N PRO A 137 42.07 -27.70 -15.33
CA PRO A 137 43.38 -27.16 -14.95
C PRO A 137 43.38 -26.63 -13.50
N ALA A 138 44.45 -26.88 -12.73
CA ALA A 138 44.53 -26.51 -11.31
C ALA A 138 44.27 -25.03 -10.99
N HIS A 139 44.60 -24.11 -11.91
CA HIS A 139 44.31 -22.68 -11.76
C HIS A 139 42.82 -22.37 -11.87
N VAL A 140 42.08 -23.07 -12.75
CA VAL A 140 40.63 -22.93 -12.92
C VAL A 140 39.91 -23.46 -11.69
N PHE A 141 40.32 -24.64 -11.20
CA PHE A 141 39.78 -25.23 -9.98
C PHE A 141 39.95 -24.29 -8.76
N LYS A 142 41.13 -23.69 -8.61
CA LYS A 142 41.40 -22.74 -7.52
C LYS A 142 40.54 -21.48 -7.63
N GLN A 143 40.36 -20.93 -8.84
CA GLN A 143 39.50 -19.77 -9.07
C GLN A 143 38.04 -20.10 -8.75
N GLN A 144 37.51 -21.21 -9.28
CA GLN A 144 36.14 -21.66 -9.02
C GLN A 144 35.87 -21.86 -7.52
N HIS A 145 36.84 -22.41 -6.78
CA HIS A 145 36.71 -22.53 -5.33
C HIS A 145 36.65 -21.15 -4.63
N GLN A 146 37.43 -20.16 -5.07
CA GLN A 146 37.37 -18.81 -4.51
C GLN A 146 36.02 -18.14 -4.81
N ASP A 147 35.54 -18.27 -6.04
CA ASP A 147 34.25 -17.74 -6.48
C ASP A 147 33.10 -18.40 -5.71
N LEU A 148 33.17 -19.72 -5.50
CA LEU A 148 32.19 -20.46 -4.70
C LEU A 148 32.07 -19.89 -3.28
N VAL A 149 33.20 -19.65 -2.60
CA VAL A 149 33.20 -19.05 -1.26
C VAL A 149 32.64 -17.63 -1.29
N ALA A 150 32.97 -16.84 -2.31
CA ALA A 150 32.45 -15.48 -2.45
C ALA A 150 30.93 -15.46 -2.64
N TYR A 151 30.38 -16.30 -3.52
CA TYR A 151 28.93 -16.39 -3.72
C TYR A 151 28.20 -16.96 -2.51
N GLN A 152 28.78 -17.92 -1.78
CA GLN A 152 28.23 -18.40 -0.51
C GLN A 152 28.12 -17.28 0.53
N GLU A 153 29.14 -16.42 0.62
CA GLU A 153 29.13 -15.27 1.52
C GLU A 153 28.09 -14.22 1.08
N ASN A 154 27.91 -14.01 -0.23
CA ASN A 154 26.84 -13.15 -0.75
C ASN A 154 25.45 -13.69 -0.38
N CYS A 155 25.21 -15.00 -0.53
CA CYS A 155 23.95 -15.62 -0.09
C CYS A 155 23.68 -15.38 1.40
N LYS A 156 24.68 -15.54 2.26
CA LYS A 156 24.53 -15.28 3.71
C LYS A 156 24.18 -13.83 3.99
N LYS A 157 24.85 -12.88 3.35
CA LYS A 157 24.58 -11.45 3.50
C LYS A 157 23.16 -11.09 3.03
N ALA A 158 22.74 -11.62 1.88
CA ALA A 158 21.40 -11.41 1.36
C ALA A 158 20.34 -11.96 2.33
N LEU A 159 20.55 -13.17 2.86
CA LEU A 159 19.64 -13.79 3.83
C LEU A 159 19.47 -12.96 5.10
N LEU A 160 20.56 -12.43 5.66
CA LEU A 160 20.50 -11.54 6.84
C LEU A 160 19.67 -10.27 6.58
N LEU A 161 19.79 -9.70 5.37
CA LEU A 161 19.02 -8.52 4.98
C LEU A 161 17.55 -8.85 4.70
N ILE A 162 17.26 -10.02 4.14
CA ILE A 162 15.90 -10.54 3.97
C ILE A 162 15.22 -10.68 5.33
N GLU A 163 15.86 -11.36 6.28
CA GLU A 163 15.34 -11.54 7.65
C GLU A 163 15.08 -10.20 8.33
N ARG A 164 16.03 -9.27 8.25
CA ARG A 164 15.89 -7.93 8.82
C ARG A 164 14.71 -7.17 8.23
N ASN A 165 14.59 -7.10 6.91
CA ASN A 165 13.48 -6.37 6.27
C ASN A 165 12.13 -7.05 6.55
N SER A 166 12.07 -8.39 6.54
CA SER A 166 10.86 -9.13 6.91
C SER A 166 10.39 -8.82 8.33
N GLN A 167 11.29 -8.71 9.30
CA GLN A 167 10.97 -8.33 10.67
C GLN A 167 10.44 -6.90 10.76
N ILE A 168 11.06 -5.96 10.03
CA ILE A 168 10.61 -4.56 9.98
C ILE A 168 9.21 -4.46 9.38
N ILE A 169 8.97 -5.11 8.23
CA ILE A 169 7.66 -5.16 7.58
C ILE A 169 6.60 -5.72 8.54
N THR A 170 6.90 -6.85 9.19
CA THR A 170 5.98 -7.47 10.17
C THR A 170 5.65 -6.51 11.31
N LYS A 171 6.64 -5.76 11.80
CA LYS A 171 6.43 -4.76 12.87
C LYS A 171 5.57 -3.59 12.41
N ILE A 172 5.80 -3.07 11.20
CA ILE A 172 5.00 -1.98 10.63
C ILE A 172 3.56 -2.43 10.48
N LEU A 173 3.33 -3.60 9.87
CA LEU A 173 1.99 -4.20 9.70
C LEU A 173 1.32 -4.38 11.06
N ALA A 174 1.97 -5.01 12.04
CA ALA A 174 1.41 -5.22 13.38
C ALA A 174 1.03 -3.92 14.11
N SER A 175 1.73 -2.81 13.83
CA SER A 175 1.42 -1.50 14.41
C SER A 175 0.30 -0.75 13.68
N SER A 176 0.06 -1.08 12.40
CA SER A 176 -0.99 -0.45 11.62
C SER A 176 -2.36 -1.00 12.01
N LYS A 177 -3.29 -0.09 12.31
CA LYS A 177 -4.69 -0.42 12.57
C LYS A 177 -5.51 -0.60 11.30
N VAL A 178 -4.90 -0.36 10.14
CA VAL A 178 -5.61 -0.25 8.87
C VAL A 178 -5.04 -1.18 7.80
N LEU A 179 -3.75 -1.54 7.88
CA LEU A 179 -3.11 -2.52 6.98
C LEU A 179 -3.14 -3.96 7.52
N ASN A 180 -3.69 -4.19 8.72
CA ASN A 180 -3.93 -5.53 9.29
C ASN A 180 -5.33 -6.05 8.96
#